data_AF-A0AA36M844-F1
#
_entry.id   AF-A0AA36M844-F1
#
_cell.length_a   1.000
_cell.length_b   1.000
_cell.length_c   1.000
_cell.angle_alpha   90.00
_cell.angle_beta   90.00
_cell.angle_gamma   90.00
#
_symmetry.space_group_name_H-M   'P 1'
#
loop_
_entity.id
_entity.type
_entity.pdbx_description
1 polymer ?
#
loop_
_entity_poly.entity_id
_entity_poly.type
_entity_poly.pdbx_seq_one_letter_code
_entity_poly.pdbx_strand_id
1 'polypeptide(L)'
;MAQASNTAGGAPAASNSDAPASENRSIINTQRMVFGMGKEEIEYTPEQMDWTMEEGKQTLWVMNRTLSQIAFKVKCSNNKAFWVNPVFGTVESGGAAEIEVHRNGNKPLKNNDKIVVCTAKYNTENGPLNRFFKLPTTTTEEKEIRQRTVALPSQDQQRATAPAPVDNQMELMRC
;
A
#
# COMPACT_ATOMS: atom_id res chain seq x y z
N MET A 1 54.63 6.54 -38.98
CA MET A 1 55.71 6.17 -38.04
C MET A 1 56.08 7.41 -37.24
N ALA A 2 55.73 7.46 -35.95
CA ALA A 2 56.45 8.14 -34.87
C ALA A 2 55.64 7.97 -33.58
N GLN A 3 56.24 7.28 -32.60
CA GLN A 3 55.77 7.10 -31.23
C GLN A 3 56.35 8.21 -30.34
N ALA A 4 55.64 8.55 -29.25
CA ALA A 4 56.18 8.94 -27.93
C ALA A 4 54.97 9.14 -26.99
N SER A 5 54.64 8.21 -26.10
CA SER A 5 55.21 7.98 -24.75
C SER A 5 55.12 9.22 -23.84
N ASN A 6 54.23 9.19 -22.84
CA ASN A 6 54.41 10.00 -21.64
C ASN A 6 53.97 9.24 -20.37
N THR A 7 54.75 9.47 -19.33
CA THR A 7 55.01 8.63 -18.17
C THR A 7 54.21 9.04 -16.94
N ALA A 8 54.10 8.08 -16.01
CA ALA A 8 53.46 8.06 -14.71
C ALA A 8 53.68 9.24 -13.74
N GLY A 9 52.79 9.33 -12.74
CA GLY A 9 53.19 9.78 -11.40
C GLY A 9 52.08 10.39 -10.54
N GLY A 10 51.76 9.74 -9.41
CA GLY A 10 51.49 10.45 -8.14
C GLY A 10 50.05 10.50 -7.64
N ALA A 11 49.67 9.55 -6.79
CA ALA A 11 48.85 9.85 -5.62
C ALA A 11 49.77 10.37 -4.51
N PRO A 12 49.28 11.23 -3.59
CA PRO A 12 48.97 10.69 -2.27
C PRO A 12 47.76 11.32 -1.57
N ALA A 13 47.37 10.63 -0.51
CA ALA A 13 46.25 10.86 0.39
C ALA A 13 46.26 12.22 1.12
N ALA A 14 45.06 12.72 1.40
CA ALA A 14 44.81 13.67 2.48
C ALA A 14 43.56 13.22 3.26
N SER A 15 43.81 12.83 4.50
CA SER A 15 42.87 12.70 5.61
C SER A 15 42.40 14.08 6.08
N ASN A 16 41.14 14.23 6.47
CA ASN A 16 40.72 14.75 7.77
C ASN A 16 39.20 14.73 7.95
N SER A 17 38.84 14.66 9.22
CA SER A 17 37.62 14.18 9.85
C SER A 17 36.59 15.27 10.16
N ASP A 18 35.43 14.80 10.63
CA ASP A 18 34.42 15.48 11.47
C ASP A 18 33.29 16.29 10.82
N ALA A 19 32.17 15.59 10.59
CA ALA A 19 30.84 16.09 10.96
C ALA A 19 29.88 14.90 11.23
N PRO A 20 29.29 14.77 12.44
CA PRO A 20 28.30 13.76 12.74
C PRO A 20 26.89 14.30 12.41
N ALA A 21 26.31 13.85 11.30
CA ALA A 21 24.89 14.08 11.01
C ALA A 21 24.12 12.79 11.23
N SER A 22 23.29 12.85 12.26
CA SER A 22 22.37 11.85 12.79
C SER A 22 21.53 11.13 11.74
N GLU A 23 21.39 9.82 11.97
CA GLU A 23 20.22 8.98 11.73
C GLU A 23 18.98 9.66 11.11
N ASN A 24 18.68 9.28 9.88
CA ASN A 24 17.33 8.78 9.56
C ASN A 24 17.36 8.01 8.24
N ARG A 25 17.97 6.81 8.25
CA ARG A 25 17.59 5.79 7.27
C ARG A 25 16.26 5.25 7.74
N SER A 26 15.19 5.83 7.22
CA SER A 26 13.89 5.17 7.21
C SER A 26 14.11 3.78 6.61
N ILE A 27 14.09 2.77 7.49
CA ILE A 27 14.07 1.37 7.12
C ILE A 27 12.78 1.20 6.32
N ILE A 28 12.90 1.20 5.00
CA ILE A 28 11.84 0.70 4.14
C ILE A 28 11.79 -0.78 4.49
N ASN A 29 10.83 -1.14 5.34
CA ASN A 29 10.51 -2.52 5.64
C ASN A 29 9.87 -3.10 4.37
N THR A 30 10.69 -3.35 3.34
CA THR A 30 10.34 -4.21 2.23
C THR A 30 10.26 -5.61 2.81
N GLN A 31 9.10 -5.92 3.39
CA GLN A 31 8.68 -7.29 3.59
C GLN A 31 8.81 -7.98 2.23
N ARG A 32 9.87 -8.77 2.12
CA ARG A 32 10.01 -9.80 1.11
C ARG A 32 8.88 -10.79 1.37
N MET A 33 7.73 -10.54 0.75
CA MET A 33 6.60 -11.46 0.71
C MET A 33 7.14 -12.77 0.12
N VAL A 34 7.37 -13.77 0.97
CA VAL A 34 7.70 -15.12 0.53
C VAL A 34 6.38 -15.68 0.02
N PHE A 35 6.20 -15.65 -1.31
CA PHE A 35 5.00 -16.16 -1.97
C PHE A 35 4.95 -17.68 -1.76
N GLY A 36 4.23 -18.11 -0.72
CA GLY A 36 3.85 -19.51 -0.56
C GLY A 36 3.01 -19.94 -1.77
N MET A 37 3.13 -21.21 -2.16
CA MET A 37 2.31 -21.88 -3.17
C MET A 37 0.84 -21.96 -2.71
N GLY A 38 0.20 -20.81 -2.58
CA GLY A 38 -1.24 -20.66 -2.34
C GLY A 38 -2.01 -20.73 -3.66
N LYS A 39 -3.31 -20.97 -3.57
CA LYS A 39 -4.25 -20.99 -4.69
C LYS A 39 -4.06 -19.75 -5.58
N GLU A 40 -4.18 -19.92 -6.90
CA GLU A 40 -4.16 -18.82 -7.87
C GLU A 40 -5.39 -17.92 -7.65
N GLU A 41 -5.25 -16.92 -6.78
CA GLU A 41 -6.33 -16.01 -6.42
C GLU A 41 -5.81 -14.57 -6.34
N ILE A 42 -6.69 -13.61 -6.61
CA ILE A 42 -6.37 -12.19 -6.47
C ILE A 42 -6.71 -11.78 -5.05
N GLU A 43 -5.72 -11.24 -4.35
CA GLU A 43 -5.85 -10.81 -2.96
C GLU A 43 -6.08 -9.30 -2.89
N TYR A 44 -6.96 -8.88 -1.98
CA TYR A 44 -7.35 -7.48 -1.82
C TYR A 44 -7.10 -7.05 -0.38
N THR A 45 -6.39 -5.93 -0.18
CA THR A 45 -6.09 -5.42 1.16
C THR A 45 -6.22 -3.91 1.20
N PRO A 46 -7.10 -3.32 2.03
CA PRO A 46 -8.02 -3.98 2.95
C PRO A 46 -9.31 -4.50 2.27
N GLU A 47 -10.01 -5.45 2.88
CA GLU A 47 -11.31 -5.94 2.38
C GLU A 47 -12.48 -4.99 2.68
N GLN A 48 -12.27 -4.06 3.60
CA GLN A 48 -13.25 -3.05 4.01
C GLN A 48 -12.51 -1.74 4.31
N MET A 49 -13.16 -0.61 4.06
CA MET A 49 -12.58 0.72 4.28
C MET A 49 -13.41 1.49 5.30
N ASP A 50 -12.71 1.97 6.33
CA ASP A 50 -13.31 2.61 7.49
C ASP A 50 -13.07 4.12 7.44
N TRP A 51 -14.13 4.90 7.33
CA TRP A 51 -14.04 6.33 7.11
C TRP A 51 -14.60 7.14 8.27
N THR A 52 -13.95 8.26 8.58
CA THR A 52 -14.49 9.28 9.49
C THR A 52 -15.49 10.17 8.74
N MET A 53 -16.13 11.11 9.45
CA MET A 53 -17.01 12.11 8.79
C MET A 53 -16.24 13.11 7.93
N GLU A 54 -14.93 13.20 8.09
CA GLU A 54 -14.05 14.16 7.41
C GLU A 54 -13.62 13.67 6.01
N GLU A 55 -12.88 14.52 5.30
CA GLU A 55 -12.14 14.11 4.11
C GLU A 55 -11.04 13.11 4.50
N GLY A 56 -10.83 12.09 3.67
CA GLY A 56 -9.87 11.05 3.97
C GLY A 56 -9.32 10.37 2.71
N LYS A 57 -8.19 9.70 2.86
CA LYS A 57 -7.57 8.87 1.83
C LYS A 57 -7.21 7.51 2.40
N GLN A 58 -7.49 6.45 1.66
CA GLN A 58 -7.06 5.09 1.97
C GLN A 58 -6.51 4.42 0.72
N THR A 59 -5.56 3.52 0.93
CA THR A 59 -4.93 2.75 -0.13
C THR A 59 -5.52 1.34 -0.17
N LEU A 60 -5.99 0.92 -1.34
CA LEU A 60 -6.35 -0.46 -1.66
C LEU A 60 -5.23 -1.11 -2.45
N TRP A 61 -4.74 -2.23 -1.94
CA TRP A 61 -3.78 -3.09 -2.60
C TRP A 61 -4.50 -4.22 -3.32
N VAL A 62 -4.20 -4.38 -4.61
CA VAL A 62 -4.63 -5.52 -5.42
C VAL A 62 -3.41 -6.34 -5.77
N MET A 63 -3.28 -7.50 -5.14
CA MET A 63 -2.13 -8.39 -5.31
C MET A 63 -2.50 -9.56 -6.22
N ASN A 64 -1.73 -9.73 -7.29
CA ASN A 64 -1.93 -10.82 -8.23
C ASN A 64 -1.14 -12.05 -7.80
N ARG A 65 -1.80 -13.05 -7.20
CA ARG A 65 -1.16 -14.36 -6.89
C ARG A 65 -1.36 -15.39 -8.01
N THR A 66 -1.89 -14.98 -9.16
CA THR A 66 -2.05 -15.87 -10.32
C THR A 66 -0.81 -15.86 -11.20
N LEU A 67 -0.66 -16.87 -12.06
CA LEU A 67 0.47 -16.97 -13.00
C LEU A 67 0.32 -16.07 -14.25
N SER A 68 -0.85 -15.45 -14.45
CA SER A 68 -1.15 -14.62 -15.61
C SER A 68 -1.18 -13.14 -15.24
N GLN A 69 -0.90 -12.26 -16.20
CA GLN A 69 -1.17 -10.83 -16.01
C GLN A 69 -2.68 -10.61 -15.91
N ILE A 70 -3.08 -9.73 -15.01
CA ILE A 70 -4.48 -9.32 -14.85
C ILE A 70 -4.63 -7.85 -15.19
N ALA A 71 -5.81 -7.49 -15.66
CA ALA A 71 -6.27 -6.11 -15.69
C ALA A 71 -7.28 -5.90 -14.57
N PHE A 72 -7.31 -4.70 -14.01
CA PHE A 72 -8.34 -4.29 -13.08
C PHE A 72 -9.05 -3.02 -13.56
N LYS A 73 -10.33 -2.91 -13.16
CA LYS A 73 -11.15 -1.72 -13.29
C LYS A 73 -11.85 -1.47 -11.98
N VAL A 74 -11.73 -0.27 -11.44
CA VAL A 74 -12.44 0.13 -10.23
C VAL A 74 -13.72 0.86 -10.58
N LYS A 75 -14.82 0.46 -9.93
CA LYS A 75 -16.12 1.13 -10.01
C LYS A 75 -16.48 1.62 -8.60
N CYS A 76 -17.11 2.78 -8.52
CA CYS A 76 -17.66 3.31 -7.28
C CYS A 76 -19.17 3.46 -7.42
N SER A 77 -19.92 3.19 -6.35
CA SER A 77 -21.37 3.44 -6.31
C SER A 77 -21.72 4.93 -6.33
N ASN A 78 -20.85 5.77 -5.75
CA ASN A 78 -21.09 7.18 -5.53
C ASN A 78 -19.86 8.02 -5.86
N ASN A 79 -19.77 8.45 -7.12
CA ASN A 79 -18.67 9.28 -7.63
C ASN A 79 -18.65 10.71 -7.06
N LYS A 80 -19.65 11.11 -6.26
CA LYS A 80 -19.67 12.43 -5.58
C LYS A 80 -19.00 12.39 -4.21
N ALA A 81 -19.13 11.25 -3.51
CA ALA A 81 -18.53 11.04 -2.20
C ALA A 81 -17.15 10.39 -2.31
N PHE A 82 -16.93 9.56 -3.32
CA PHE A 82 -15.66 8.86 -3.53
C PHE A 82 -15.10 9.11 -4.91
N TRP A 83 -13.78 9.16 -4.99
CA TRP A 83 -13.04 9.09 -6.24
C TRP A 83 -11.83 8.20 -6.06
N VAL A 84 -11.36 7.62 -7.17
CA VAL A 84 -10.35 6.57 -7.17
C VAL A 84 -9.28 6.87 -8.21
N ASN A 85 -8.03 6.58 -7.87
CA ASN A 85 -6.89 6.72 -8.74
C ASN A 85 -5.88 5.57 -8.53
N PRO A 86 -5.51 4.79 -9.56
CA PRO A 86 -6.03 4.79 -10.92
C PRO A 86 -7.37 4.02 -11.06
N VAL A 87 -8.18 4.35 -12.06
CA VAL A 87 -9.45 3.64 -12.36
C VAL A 87 -9.20 2.34 -13.13
N PHE A 88 -8.16 2.31 -13.97
CA PHE A 88 -7.77 1.16 -14.76
C PHE A 88 -6.28 0.91 -14.58
N GLY A 89 -5.89 -0.36 -14.57
CA GLY A 89 -4.49 -0.73 -14.60
C GLY A 89 -4.31 -2.22 -14.89
N THR A 90 -3.05 -2.61 -14.96
CA THR A 90 -2.62 -4.00 -15.11
C THR A 90 -1.70 -4.37 -13.97
N VAL A 91 -1.75 -5.64 -13.55
CA VAL A 91 -0.86 -6.20 -12.54
C VAL A 91 -0.21 -7.44 -13.12
N GLU A 92 1.11 -7.45 -13.17
CA GLU A 92 1.87 -8.63 -13.59
C GLU A 92 1.71 -9.78 -12.59
N SER A 93 2.09 -10.99 -13.02
CA SER A 93 2.12 -12.17 -12.14
C SER A 93 3.01 -11.92 -10.93
N GLY A 94 2.49 -12.16 -9.72
CA GLY A 94 3.19 -11.87 -8.46
C GLY A 94 3.30 -10.39 -8.10
N GLY A 95 2.79 -9.49 -8.95
CA GLY A 95 2.82 -8.05 -8.72
C GLY A 95 1.71 -7.56 -7.79
N ALA A 96 1.77 -6.28 -7.43
CA ALA A 96 0.74 -5.58 -6.69
C ALA A 96 0.45 -4.22 -7.33
N ALA A 97 -0.81 -3.82 -7.37
CA ALA A 97 -1.23 -2.47 -7.72
C ALA A 97 -1.71 -1.71 -6.48
N GLU A 98 -1.29 -0.46 -6.41
CA GLU A 98 -1.74 0.51 -5.43
C GLU A 98 -2.89 1.33 -6.02
N ILE A 99 -4.02 1.36 -5.32
CA ILE A 99 -5.22 2.09 -5.72
C ILE A 99 -5.59 3.05 -4.60
N GLU A 100 -5.46 4.35 -4.86
CA GLU A 100 -5.86 5.39 -3.93
C GLU A 100 -7.37 5.60 -4.01
N VAL A 101 -8.04 5.48 -2.86
CA VAL A 101 -9.44 5.80 -2.67
C VAL A 101 -9.52 7.05 -1.82
N HIS A 102 -10.24 8.05 -2.30
CA HIS A 102 -10.43 9.32 -1.61
C HIS A 102 -11.90 9.53 -1.28
N ARG A 103 -12.15 10.05 -0.08
CA ARG A 103 -13.47 10.40 0.42
C ARG A 103 -13.61 11.92 0.51
N ASN A 104 -14.68 12.45 -0.06
CA ASN A 104 -15.09 13.84 0.10
C ASN A 104 -15.96 13.99 1.37
N GLY A 105 -15.42 14.62 2.41
CA GLY A 105 -16.12 14.85 3.68
C GLY A 105 -17.39 15.72 3.56
N ASN A 106 -17.55 16.49 2.48
CA ASN A 106 -18.72 17.34 2.27
C ASN A 106 -19.97 16.56 1.81
N LYS A 107 -19.84 15.25 1.56
CA LYS A 107 -20.96 14.40 1.13
C LYS A 107 -21.26 13.33 2.18
N PRO A 108 -22.53 13.09 2.51
CA PRO A 108 -22.89 12.06 3.47
C PRO A 108 -22.54 10.68 2.92
N LEU A 109 -21.95 9.83 3.76
CA LEU A 109 -21.77 8.42 3.45
C LEU A 109 -23.13 7.73 3.50
N LYS A 110 -23.48 7.00 2.45
CA LYS A 110 -24.65 6.13 2.46
C LYS A 110 -24.21 4.73 2.83
N ASN A 111 -25.03 4.01 3.59
CA ASN A 111 -24.74 2.62 3.99
C ASN A 111 -24.62 1.64 2.80
N ASN A 112 -25.12 2.03 1.63
CA ASN A 112 -25.02 1.22 0.41
C ASN A 112 -23.84 1.65 -0.48
N ASP A 113 -22.97 2.54 0.00
CA ASP A 113 -21.79 2.94 -0.75
C ASP A 113 -20.76 1.80 -0.79
N LYS A 114 -20.29 1.49 -2.00
CA LYS A 114 -19.39 0.38 -2.26
C LYS A 114 -18.41 0.70 -3.37
N ILE A 115 -17.24 0.09 -3.25
CA ILE A 115 -16.21 0.08 -4.30
C ILE A 115 -16.15 -1.34 -4.84
N VAL A 116 -16.21 -1.48 -6.15
CA VAL A 116 -16.15 -2.78 -6.81
C VAL A 116 -14.90 -2.80 -7.67
N VAL A 117 -14.00 -3.74 -7.39
CA VAL A 117 -12.83 -4.01 -8.21
C VAL A 117 -13.18 -5.15 -9.16
N CYS A 118 -13.22 -4.85 -10.45
CA CYS A 118 -13.42 -5.84 -11.51
C CYS A 118 -12.07 -6.28 -12.02
N THR A 119 -11.74 -7.57 -11.94
CA THR A 119 -10.48 -8.14 -12.43
C THR A 119 -10.74 -9.10 -13.58
N ALA A 120 -9.82 -9.17 -14.53
CA ALA A 120 -9.89 -10.11 -15.64
C ALA A 120 -8.48 -10.49 -16.10
N LYS A 121 -8.33 -11.71 -16.62
CA LYS A 121 -7.08 -12.15 -17.26
C LYS A 121 -6.79 -11.25 -18.46
N TYR A 122 -5.58 -10.74 -18.57
CA TYR A 122 -5.21 -9.75 -19.57
C TYR A 122 -3.89 -10.10 -20.27
N ASN A 123 -3.79 -9.69 -21.52
CA ASN A 123 -2.60 -9.73 -22.35
C ASN A 123 -2.53 -8.39 -23.11
N THR A 124 -1.33 -7.91 -23.37
CA THR A 124 -1.04 -6.69 -24.14
C THR A 124 -1.70 -6.72 -25.53
N GLU A 125 -1.87 -7.91 -26.13
CA GLU A 125 -2.55 -8.09 -27.42
C GLU A 125 -4.05 -7.73 -27.40
N ASN A 126 -4.68 -7.75 -26.21
CA ASN A 126 -6.10 -7.38 -26.06
C ASN A 126 -6.36 -5.89 -26.30
N GLY A 127 -5.31 -5.08 -26.47
CA GLY A 127 -5.39 -3.66 -26.71
C GLY A 127 -5.74 -2.86 -25.44
N PRO A 128 -6.24 -1.62 -25.59
CA PRO A 128 -6.38 -0.72 -24.45
C PRO A 128 -7.48 -1.18 -23.47
N LEU A 129 -7.20 -1.02 -22.17
CA LEU A 129 -8.06 -1.48 -21.07
C LEU A 129 -9.51 -0.98 -21.17
N ASN A 130 -9.69 0.26 -21.60
CA ASN A 130 -11.01 0.87 -21.75
C ASN A 130 -11.92 0.15 -22.77
N ARG A 131 -11.32 -0.49 -23.79
CA ARG A 131 -12.00 -1.29 -24.80
C ARG A 131 -12.15 -2.71 -24.30
N PHE A 132 -11.10 -3.28 -23.72
CA PHE A 132 -11.08 -4.63 -23.18
C PHE A 132 -12.24 -4.89 -22.20
N PHE A 133 -12.46 -4.00 -21.23
CA PHE A 133 -13.57 -4.11 -20.26
C PHE A 133 -14.97 -3.83 -20.82
N LYS A 134 -15.10 -3.51 -22.11
CA LYS A 134 -16.39 -3.35 -22.80
C LYS A 134 -16.72 -4.53 -23.71
N LEU A 135 -15.78 -5.43 -23.94
CA LEU A 135 -16.00 -6.59 -24.80
C LEU A 135 -16.89 -7.61 -24.07
N PRO A 136 -17.88 -8.21 -24.75
CA PRO A 136 -18.74 -9.25 -24.16
C PRO A 136 -17.98 -10.55 -23.88
N THR A 137 -16.81 -10.73 -24.50
CA THR A 137 -15.93 -11.89 -24.33
C THR A 137 -15.08 -11.82 -23.06
N THR A 138 -15.05 -10.67 -22.38
CA THR A 138 -14.20 -10.47 -21.20
C THR A 138 -14.91 -11.01 -19.97
N THR A 139 -14.44 -12.15 -19.46
CA THR A 139 -14.87 -12.67 -18.16
C THR A 139 -14.23 -11.85 -17.05
N THR A 140 -15.04 -11.13 -16.29
CA THR A 140 -14.60 -10.34 -15.13
C THR A 140 -15.06 -10.97 -13.83
N GLU A 141 -14.18 -11.02 -12.85
CA GLU A 141 -14.48 -11.30 -11.45
C GLU A 141 -14.65 -9.97 -10.71
N GLU A 142 -15.67 -9.85 -9.85
CA GLU A 142 -15.95 -8.62 -9.13
C GLU A 142 -15.76 -8.84 -7.62
N LYS A 143 -14.87 -8.07 -6.99
CA LYS A 143 -14.73 -7.99 -5.53
C LYS A 143 -15.35 -6.70 -5.02
N GLU A 144 -16.28 -6.81 -4.07
CA GLU A 144 -16.88 -5.67 -3.39
C GLU A 144 -16.08 -5.33 -2.12
N ILE A 145 -15.62 -4.08 -2.02
CA ILE A 145 -14.98 -3.48 -0.84
C ILE A 145 -16.01 -2.57 -0.17
N ARG A 146 -16.46 -2.99 1.02
CA ARG A 146 -17.48 -2.28 1.78
C ARG A 146 -16.92 -1.01 2.40
N GLN A 147 -17.70 0.06 2.36
CA GLN A 147 -17.36 1.35 2.99
C GLN A 147 -18.13 1.45 4.32
N ARG A 148 -17.43 1.69 5.42
CA ARG A 148 -18.03 1.84 6.76
C ARG A 148 -17.75 3.24 7.29
N THR A 149 -18.68 3.81 8.05
CA THR A 149 -18.39 4.98 8.87
C THR A 149 -17.91 4.53 10.24
N VAL A 150 -16.78 5.04 10.69
CA VAL A 150 -16.27 4.85 12.05
C VAL A 150 -16.32 6.19 12.77
N ALA A 151 -16.90 6.19 13.97
CA ALA A 151 -16.86 7.37 14.83
C ALA A 151 -15.43 7.56 15.35
N LEU A 152 -14.95 8.80 15.38
CA LEU A 152 -13.66 9.10 16.00
C LEU A 152 -13.68 8.59 17.45
N PRO A 153 -12.69 7.80 17.89
CA PRO A 153 -12.61 7.41 19.29
C PRO A 153 -12.42 8.68 20.11
N SER A 154 -13.36 8.97 21.01
CA SER A 154 -13.21 10.02 22.01
C SER A 154 -11.94 9.73 22.82
N GLN A 155 -11.07 10.74 22.98
CA GLN A 155 -9.77 10.60 23.68
C GLN A 155 -9.86 10.12 25.14
N ASP A 156 -11.06 10.02 25.72
CA ASP A 156 -11.24 9.62 27.12
C ASP A 156 -11.00 8.12 27.40
N GLN A 157 -10.75 7.28 26.39
CA GLN A 157 -10.56 5.84 26.58
C GLN A 157 -9.11 5.34 26.44
N GLN A 158 -8.12 6.22 26.64
CA GLN A 158 -6.69 5.84 26.65
C GLN A 158 -6.00 6.02 28.01
N ARG A 159 -6.75 6.23 29.10
CA ARG A 159 -6.21 6.36 30.47
C ARG A 159 -6.58 5.19 31.40
N ALA A 160 -6.52 3.94 30.92
CA ALA A 160 -6.77 2.79 31.79
C ALA A 160 -6.04 1.51 31.36
N THR A 161 -4.73 1.56 31.14
CA THR A 161 -3.85 0.38 31.28
C THR A 161 -2.41 0.82 31.60
N ALA A 162 -2.23 1.48 32.75
CA ALA A 162 -0.92 1.45 33.40
C ALA A 162 -0.84 0.13 34.18
N PRO A 163 0.14 -0.76 33.90
CA PRO A 163 0.40 -1.88 34.80
C PRO A 163 0.83 -1.32 36.15
N ALA A 164 0.23 -1.84 37.24
CA ALA A 164 0.54 -1.44 38.60
C ALA A 164 2.06 -1.51 38.86
N PRO A 165 2.66 -0.54 39.57
CA PRO A 165 4.05 -0.63 39.98
C PRO A 165 4.21 -1.84 40.90
N VAL A 166 5.07 -2.76 40.50
CA VAL A 166 5.46 -3.93 41.28
C VAL A 166 6.30 -3.43 42.45
N ASP A 167 5.77 -3.56 43.65
CA ASP A 167 6.40 -3.15 44.90
C ASP A 167 7.60 -4.07 45.18
N ASN A 168 8.80 -3.60 44.85
CA ASN A 168 10.05 -4.31 45.10
C ASN A 168 10.52 -3.96 46.51
N GLN A 169 10.05 -4.70 47.53
CA GLN A 169 10.56 -4.59 48.89
C GLN A 169 12.03 -5.01 48.92
N MET A 170 12.92 -4.02 48.95
CA MET A 170 14.33 -4.19 49.23
C MET A 170 14.51 -4.60 50.70
N GLU A 171 14.97 -5.83 50.86
CA GLU A 171 15.63 -6.39 52.02
C GLU A 171 16.80 -5.49 52.46
N LEU A 172 16.69 -4.80 53.59
CA LEU A 172 17.84 -4.26 54.32
C LEU A 172 17.52 -4.04 55.81
N MET A 173 17.57 -5.12 56.61
CA MET A 173 17.93 -5.00 58.02
C MET A 173 19.34 -5.57 58.21
N ARG A 174 20.31 -4.67 58.32
CA ARG A 174 21.60 -4.91 58.97
C ARG A 174 21.75 -3.89 60.08
N CYS A 175 21.62 -4.36 61.32
CA CYS A 175 22.18 -3.78 62.52
C CYS A 175 22.85 -4.91 63.29
#